data_AF-A0A9P5CMX5-F1
#
_entry.id   AF-A0A9P5CMX5-F1
#
_cell.length_a   1.000
_cell.length_b   1.000
_cell.length_c   1.000
_cell.angle_alpha   90.00
_cell.angle_beta   90.00
_cell.angle_gamma   90.00
#
_symmetry.space_group_name_H-M   'P 1'
#
loop_
_entity.id
_entity.type
_entity.pdbx_description
1 polymer ?
#
loop_
_entity_poly.entity_id
_entity_poly.type
_entity_poly.pdbx_seq_one_letter_code
_entity_poly.pdbx_strand_id
1 'polypeptide(L)'
;MQQPEKYSVLIARLSNKTIAYSIWDIDMCIKSNIGDHGIEKRRDADPAHMKEYSKRMSETYSKYFNKYGSKQLRLEWLIVHPDFRYRGAGTILCNWGKEEAIKRGGWTLTVTASPMGKCLYNKLGYQDLGVVVAQVDKEVERVGIFVLAKEDLVKM
;
A
#
# COMPACT_ATOMS: atom_id res chain seq x y z
N MET A 1 15.69 6.05 16.29
CA MET A 1 15.59 5.17 15.11
C MET A 1 15.41 6.09 13.91
N GLN A 2 16.42 6.22 13.05
CA GLN A 2 16.33 7.11 11.89
C GLN A 2 15.43 6.44 10.86
N GLN A 3 14.32 7.09 10.51
CA GLN A 3 13.45 6.61 9.44
C GLN A 3 14.26 6.66 8.14
N PRO A 4 14.38 5.55 7.40
CA PRO A 4 15.07 5.60 6.12
C PRO A 4 14.36 6.58 5.19
N GLU A 5 15.13 7.41 4.48
CA GLU A 5 14.64 8.47 3.57
C GLU A 5 13.72 7.96 2.44
N LYS A 6 13.61 6.63 2.32
CA LYS A 6 12.72 5.89 1.45
C LYS A 6 11.23 6.11 1.71
N TYR A 7 10.81 6.44 2.93
CA TYR A 7 9.37 6.51 3.27
C TYR A 7 8.91 7.93 3.59
N SER A 8 7.78 8.33 3.00
CA SER A 8 7.01 9.48 3.46
C SER A 8 5.85 9.02 4.34
N VAL A 9 5.73 9.61 5.53
CA VAL A 9 4.65 9.32 6.48
C VAL A 9 3.79 10.55 6.62
N LEU A 10 2.50 10.40 6.33
CA LEU A 10 1.51 11.46 6.47
C LEU A 10 0.55 11.11 7.60
N ILE A 11 0.23 12.10 8.41
CA ILE A 11 -0.66 11.96 9.56
C ILE A 11 -1.75 13.01 9.44
N ALA A 12 -3.01 12.57 9.36
CA ALA A 12 -4.16 13.45 9.49
C ALA A 12 -4.58 13.49 10.96
N ARG A 13 -4.68 14.70 11.51
CA ARG A 13 -5.09 14.91 12.90
C ARG A 13 -6.35 15.75 12.96
N LEU A 14 -7.19 15.45 13.94
CA LEU A 14 -8.26 16.33 14.41
C LEU A 14 -7.85 16.81 15.80
N SER A 15 -7.49 18.09 15.90
CA SER A 15 -6.83 18.64 17.09
C SER A 15 -5.62 17.77 17.49
N ASN A 16 -5.61 17.23 18.70
CA ASN A 16 -4.50 16.41 19.20
C ASN A 16 -4.64 14.91 18.86
N LYS A 17 -5.74 14.48 18.23
CA LYS A 17 -5.99 13.06 17.92
C LYS A 17 -5.56 12.72 16.49
N THR A 18 -4.74 11.69 16.35
CA THR A 18 -4.47 11.08 15.04
C THR A 18 -5.69 10.31 14.58
N ILE A 19 -6.25 10.68 13.43
CA ILE A 19 -7.47 10.07 12.89
C ILE A 19 -7.19 9.22 11.65
N ALA A 20 -6.07 9.47 10.95
CA ALA A 20 -5.62 8.66 9.84
C ALA A 20 -4.12 8.82 9.62
N TYR A 21 -3.50 7.85 8.96
CA TYR A 21 -2.15 7.97 8.45
C TYR A 21 -1.97 7.20 7.14
N SER A 22 -0.96 7.59 6.38
CA SER A 22 -0.48 6.80 5.24
C SER A 22 1.03 6.72 5.22
N ILE A 23 1.55 5.60 4.70
CA ILE A 23 2.97 5.39 4.47
C ILE A 23 3.18 5.15 2.97
N TRP A 24 3.99 6.00 2.36
CA TRP A 24 4.37 5.89 0.96
C TRP A 24 5.83 5.51 0.87
N ASP A 25 6.11 4.46 0.12
CA ASP A 25 7.44 4.16 -0.40
C ASP A 25 7.71 5.08 -1.60
N ILE A 26 8.62 6.03 -1.39
CA ILE A 26 8.95 7.09 -2.34
C ILE A 26 10.31 6.90 -3.02
N ASP A 27 11.03 5.83 -2.70
CA ASP A 27 12.30 5.50 -3.34
C ASP A 27 12.48 3.98 -3.47
N MET A 28 12.10 3.48 -4.63
CA MET A 28 12.20 2.06 -4.95
C MET A 28 13.64 1.57 -5.17
N CYS A 29 14.61 2.47 -5.32
CA CYS A 29 16.03 2.11 -5.49
C CYS A 29 16.67 1.71 -4.16
N ILE A 30 16.20 2.29 -3.05
CA ILE A 30 16.70 1.94 -1.72
C ILE A 30 16.11 0.58 -1.33
N LYS A 31 16.97 -0.41 -1.08
CA LYS A 31 16.53 -1.70 -0.56
C LYS A 31 15.95 -1.53 0.83
N SER A 32 14.71 -1.95 1.01
CA SER A 32 14.09 -2.08 2.32
C SER A 32 14.56 -3.39 2.97
N ASN A 33 14.67 -3.40 4.29
CA ASN A 33 14.75 -4.65 5.05
C ASN A 33 13.31 -5.22 5.11
N ILE A 34 12.89 -5.83 4.01
CA ILE A 34 11.52 -6.31 3.79
C ILE A 34 11.33 -7.56 4.65
N GLY A 35 10.21 -7.62 5.38
CA GLY A 35 9.81 -8.82 6.12
C GLY A 35 9.35 -8.52 7.54
N ASP A 36 8.55 -9.43 8.07
CA ASP A 36 8.18 -9.43 9.48
C ASP A 36 9.30 -10.06 10.32
N HIS A 37 10.20 -9.23 10.85
CA HIS A 37 11.29 -9.68 11.72
C HIS A 37 10.81 -10.23 13.07
N GLY A 38 9.53 -10.05 13.41
CA GLY A 38 8.93 -10.54 14.64
C GLY A 38 8.15 -11.84 14.45
N ILE A 39 8.05 -12.39 13.24
CA ILE A 39 7.10 -13.46 12.89
C ILE A 39 7.15 -14.67 13.83
N GLU A 40 8.33 -15.08 14.26
CA GLU A 40 8.52 -16.24 15.15
C GLU A 40 8.22 -15.94 16.63
N LYS A 41 8.00 -14.66 16.98
CA LYS A 41 7.82 -14.19 18.37
C LYS A 41 6.45 -13.56 18.63
N ARG A 42 5.70 -13.21 17.59
CA ARG A 42 4.39 -12.55 17.72
C ARG A 42 3.35 -13.55 18.23
N ARG A 43 2.57 -13.14 19.23
CA ARG A 43 1.48 -13.93 19.83
C ARG A 43 0.15 -13.80 19.07
N ASP A 44 0.06 -12.80 18.21
CA ASP A 44 -1.15 -12.28 17.57
C ASP A 44 -1.15 -12.52 16.05
N ALA A 45 -0.23 -13.35 15.56
CA ALA A 45 -0.12 -13.69 14.15
C ALA A 45 0.17 -15.17 13.99
N ASP A 46 -0.47 -15.80 13.01
CA ASP A 46 -0.12 -17.15 12.57
C ASP A 46 1.12 -17.08 11.65
N PRO A 47 2.25 -17.74 12.00
CA PRO A 47 3.46 -17.68 11.21
C PRO A 47 3.32 -18.26 9.80
N ALA A 48 2.50 -19.30 9.60
CA ALA A 48 2.28 -19.90 8.28
C ALA A 48 1.52 -18.93 7.38
N HIS A 49 0.46 -18.31 7.90
CA HIS A 49 -0.32 -17.30 7.18
C HIS A 49 0.54 -16.11 6.78
N MET A 50 1.35 -15.59 7.70
CA MET A 50 2.22 -14.44 7.44
C MET A 50 3.34 -14.75 6.43
N LYS A 51 3.91 -15.97 6.47
CA LYS A 51 4.91 -16.43 5.49
C LYS A 51 4.30 -16.51 4.09
N GLU A 52 3.12 -17.11 3.97
CA GLU A 52 2.42 -17.23 2.69
C GLU A 52 2.01 -15.86 2.15
N TYR A 53 1.46 -14.99 2.99
CA TYR A 53 1.13 -13.62 2.61
C TYR A 53 2.36 -12.87 2.10
N SER A 54 3.48 -12.92 2.83
CA SER A 54 4.74 -12.27 2.45
C SER A 54 5.27 -12.79 1.10
N LYS A 55 5.24 -14.11 0.89
CA LYS A 55 5.61 -14.74 -0.38
C LYS A 55 4.75 -14.21 -1.53
N ARG A 56 3.43 -14.22 -1.37
CA ARG A 56 2.49 -13.73 -2.40
C ARG A 56 2.68 -12.26 -2.70
N MET A 57 2.98 -11.43 -1.69
CA MET A 57 3.27 -10.02 -1.89
C MET A 57 4.54 -9.79 -2.71
N SER A 58 5.60 -10.56 -2.47
CA SER A 58 6.83 -10.52 -3.27
C SER A 58 6.61 -10.93 -4.73
N GLU A 59 5.86 -12.01 -4.96
CA GLU A 59 5.47 -12.46 -6.29
C GLU A 59 4.57 -11.43 -6.99
N THR A 60 3.63 -10.82 -6.26
CA THR A 60 2.74 -9.76 -6.76
C THR A 60 3.54 -8.56 -7.23
N TYR A 61 4.47 -8.08 -6.40
CA TYR A 61 5.33 -6.96 -6.76
C TYR A 61 6.11 -7.26 -8.03
N SER A 62 6.73 -8.45 -8.08
CA SER A 62 7.54 -8.87 -9.23
C SER A 62 6.71 -8.98 -10.52
N LYS A 63 5.49 -9.49 -10.42
CA LYS A 63 4.59 -9.69 -11.56
C LYS A 63 3.98 -8.39 -12.09
N TYR A 64 3.53 -7.51 -11.20
CA TYR A 64 2.69 -6.37 -11.60
C TYR A 64 3.40 -5.02 -11.54
N PHE A 65 4.34 -4.83 -10.62
CA PHE A 65 4.91 -3.50 -10.32
C PHE A 65 6.34 -3.31 -10.80
N ASN A 66 7.11 -4.38 -11.04
CA ASN A 66 8.48 -4.28 -11.59
C ASN A 66 8.55 -3.49 -12.91
N LYS A 67 7.49 -3.58 -13.74
CA LYS A 67 7.43 -2.87 -15.03
C LYS A 67 7.54 -1.35 -14.90
N TYR A 68 7.23 -0.77 -13.73
CA TYR A 68 7.34 0.67 -13.49
C TYR A 68 8.73 1.11 -13.01
N GLY A 69 9.61 0.15 -12.67
CA GLY A 69 10.97 0.44 -12.22
C GLY A 69 11.01 1.41 -11.03
N SER A 70 11.97 2.34 -11.05
CA SER A 70 12.12 3.37 -10.02
C SER A 70 11.11 4.53 -10.14
N LYS A 71 10.35 4.62 -11.24
CA LYS A 71 9.40 5.71 -11.51
C LYS A 71 8.00 5.41 -10.96
N GLN A 72 7.93 5.02 -9.70
CA GLN A 72 6.68 4.74 -9.01
C GLN A 72 6.71 5.17 -7.54
N LEU A 73 5.55 5.49 -7.00
CA LEU A 73 5.33 5.63 -5.56
C LEU A 73 4.36 4.52 -5.12
N ARG A 74 4.76 3.74 -4.12
CA ARG A 74 3.96 2.61 -3.63
C ARG A 74 3.32 2.96 -2.29
N LEU A 75 1.99 2.83 -2.21
CA LEU A 75 1.25 3.03 -0.97
C LEU A 75 1.31 1.75 -0.13
N GLU A 76 2.07 1.77 0.97
CA GLU A 76 2.24 0.63 1.88
C GLU A 76 1.06 0.50 2.84
N TRP A 77 0.69 1.62 3.45
CA TRP A 77 -0.32 1.66 4.50
C TRP A 77 -1.22 2.85 4.28
N LEU A 78 -2.53 2.62 4.41
CA LEU A 78 -3.53 3.67 4.51
C LEU A 78 -4.54 3.24 5.57
N ILE A 79 -4.49 3.90 6.72
CA ILE A 79 -5.33 3.56 7.86
C ILE A 79 -6.12 4.78 8.27
N VAL A 80 -7.44 4.61 8.38
CA VAL A 80 -8.36 5.61 8.91
C VAL A 80 -9.08 5.00 10.11
N HIS A 81 -9.04 5.72 11.23
CA HIS A 81 -9.76 5.33 12.44
C HIS A 81 -11.24 5.10 12.13
N PRO A 82 -11.88 4.01 12.61
CA PRO A 82 -13.25 3.64 12.26
C PRO A 82 -14.26 4.79 12.32
N ASP A 83 -14.27 5.55 13.42
CA ASP A 83 -15.19 6.68 13.64
C ASP A 83 -15.05 7.84 12.64
N PHE A 84 -13.91 7.89 11.94
CA PHE A 84 -13.54 8.94 10.98
C PHE A 84 -13.54 8.44 9.53
N ARG A 85 -13.93 7.19 9.27
CA ARG A 85 -14.07 6.65 7.91
C ARG A 85 -15.17 7.38 7.15
N TYR A 86 -15.06 7.36 5.82
CA TYR A 86 -16.01 7.99 4.89
C TYR A 86 -16.15 9.52 5.03
N ARG A 87 -15.19 10.18 5.69
CA ARG A 87 -15.12 11.65 5.84
C ARG A 87 -13.97 12.31 5.06
N GLY A 88 -13.45 11.61 4.04
CA GLY A 88 -12.41 12.16 3.14
C GLY A 88 -10.96 12.03 3.62
N ALA A 89 -10.68 11.58 4.85
CA ALA A 89 -9.31 11.44 5.35
C ALA A 89 -8.41 10.57 4.45
N GLY A 90 -8.92 9.41 4.00
CA GLY A 90 -8.19 8.55 3.06
C GLY A 90 -7.93 9.21 1.70
N THR A 91 -8.91 9.95 1.18
CA THR A 91 -8.78 10.71 -0.07
C THR A 91 -7.68 11.76 0.01
N ILE A 92 -7.63 12.52 1.11
CA ILE A 92 -6.61 13.56 1.32
C ILE A 92 -5.21 12.95 1.32
N LEU A 93 -5.02 11.85 2.05
CA LEU A 93 -3.74 11.14 2.11
C LEU A 93 -3.32 10.54 0.74
N CYS A 94 -4.29 10.08 -0.06
CA CYS A 94 -4.03 9.61 -1.42
C CYS A 94 -3.72 10.75 -2.40
N ASN A 95 -4.37 11.89 -2.26
CA ASN A 95 -4.13 13.06 -3.11
C ASN A 95 -2.71 13.61 -2.93
N TRP A 96 -2.16 13.56 -1.72
CA TRP A 96 -0.75 13.88 -1.52
C TRP A 96 0.17 13.00 -2.38
N GLY A 97 -0.07 11.68 -2.41
CA GLY A 97 0.71 10.77 -3.25
C GLY A 97 0.60 11.10 -4.74
N LYS A 98 -0.62 11.44 -5.20
CA LYS A 98 -0.85 11.93 -6.58
C LYS A 98 -0.05 13.20 -6.87
N GLU A 99 -0.09 14.19 -6.00
CA GLU A 99 0.65 15.45 -6.18
C GLU A 99 2.16 15.21 -6.20
N GLU A 100 2.66 14.36 -5.29
CA GLU A 100 4.08 13.99 -5.25
C GLU A 100 4.52 13.27 -6.53
N ALA A 101 3.71 12.34 -7.04
CA ALA A 101 3.99 11.68 -8.31
C ALA A 101 4.00 12.65 -9.50
N ILE A 102 3.08 13.62 -9.54
CA ILE A 102 3.07 14.67 -10.56
C ILE A 102 4.35 15.51 -10.49
N LYS A 103 4.77 15.95 -9.29
CA LYS A 103 6.01 16.71 -9.08
C LYS A 103 7.24 15.97 -9.58
N ARG A 104 7.24 14.64 -9.52
CA ARG A 104 8.33 13.77 -10.01
C ARG A 104 8.26 13.47 -11.51
N GLY A 105 7.43 14.17 -12.27
CA GLY A 105 7.26 13.97 -13.71
C GLY A 105 6.26 12.87 -14.05
N GLY A 106 5.25 12.66 -13.20
CA GLY A 106 4.15 11.72 -13.44
C GLY A 106 4.49 10.27 -13.14
N TRP A 107 5.14 10.01 -12.02
CA TRP A 107 5.42 8.65 -11.58
C TRP A 107 4.13 7.85 -11.40
N THR A 108 4.21 6.53 -11.59
CA THR A 108 3.03 5.68 -11.40
C THR A 108 2.73 5.50 -9.91
N LEU A 109 1.46 5.56 -9.51
CA LEU A 109 1.08 5.15 -8.15
C LEU A 109 0.72 3.68 -8.15
N THR A 110 1.27 2.89 -7.23
CA THR A 110 0.97 1.46 -7.10
C THR A 110 0.45 1.15 -5.70
N VAL A 111 -0.52 0.25 -5.62
CA VAL A 111 -1.11 -0.16 -4.34
C VAL A 111 -1.66 -1.58 -4.42
N THR A 112 -1.48 -2.32 -3.33
CA THR A 112 -2.26 -3.54 -3.07
C THR A 112 -3.31 -3.25 -2.02
N ALA A 113 -4.53 -3.73 -2.24
CA ALA A 113 -5.69 -3.32 -1.48
C ALA A 113 -6.50 -4.52 -0.98
N SER A 114 -7.07 -4.37 0.22
CA SER A 114 -8.15 -5.22 0.69
C SER A 114 -9.42 -4.97 -0.14
N PRO A 115 -10.41 -5.88 -0.10
CA PRO A 115 -11.71 -5.66 -0.76
C PRO A 115 -12.36 -4.32 -0.35
N MET A 116 -12.24 -3.95 0.93
CA MET A 116 -12.74 -2.67 1.44
C MET A 116 -11.96 -1.48 0.88
N GLY A 117 -10.62 -1.57 0.84
CA GLY A 117 -9.76 -0.49 0.38
C GLY A 117 -9.90 -0.18 -1.11
N LYS A 118 -10.13 -1.22 -1.94
CA LYS A 118 -10.29 -1.10 -3.39
C LYS A 118 -11.29 -0.02 -3.80
N CYS A 119 -12.43 0.05 -3.12
CA CYS A 119 -13.50 1.00 -3.44
C CYS A 119 -13.03 2.46 -3.43
N LEU A 120 -12.13 2.80 -2.50
CA LEU A 120 -11.53 4.14 -2.45
C LEU A 120 -10.62 4.36 -3.66
N TYR A 121 -9.71 3.43 -3.92
CA TYR A 121 -8.73 3.58 -5.01
C TYR A 121 -9.39 3.68 -6.38
N ASN A 122 -10.44 2.88 -6.65
CA ASN A 122 -11.21 2.98 -7.89
C ASN A 122 -11.86 4.36 -8.05
N LYS A 123 -12.46 4.91 -6.97
CA LYS A 123 -13.02 6.28 -6.98
C LYS A 123 -11.96 7.34 -7.24
N LEU A 124 -10.71 7.08 -6.85
CA LEU A 124 -9.57 7.95 -7.10
C LEU A 124 -8.92 7.71 -8.47
N GLY A 125 -9.49 6.85 -9.31
CA GLY A 125 -9.03 6.61 -10.69
C GLY A 125 -7.89 5.61 -10.82
N TYR A 126 -7.61 4.83 -9.78
CA TYR A 126 -6.75 3.64 -9.93
C TYR A 126 -7.47 2.59 -10.78
N GLN A 127 -6.70 1.87 -11.59
CA GLN A 127 -7.17 0.79 -12.44
C GLN A 127 -6.79 -0.56 -11.83
N ASP A 128 -7.68 -1.54 -11.97
CA ASP A 128 -7.45 -2.91 -11.54
C ASP A 128 -6.44 -3.60 -12.48
N LEU A 129 -5.32 -4.09 -11.94
CA LEU A 129 -4.34 -4.90 -12.67
C LEU A 129 -4.55 -6.39 -12.47
N GLY A 130 -5.20 -6.78 -11.37
CA GLY A 130 -5.50 -8.17 -11.06
C GLY A 130 -5.85 -8.41 -9.60
N VAL A 131 -6.07 -9.67 -9.27
CA VAL A 131 -6.30 -10.15 -7.90
C VAL A 131 -5.34 -11.28 -7.61
N VAL A 132 -4.72 -11.25 -6.44
CA VAL A 132 -3.86 -12.32 -5.91
C VAL A 132 -4.52 -12.88 -4.68
N VAL A 133 -4.42 -14.20 -4.49
CA VAL A 133 -4.94 -14.89 -3.32
C VAL A 133 -3.76 -15.37 -2.48
N ALA A 134 -3.76 -15.02 -1.20
CA ALA A 134 -2.91 -15.65 -0.21
C ALA A 134 -3.73 -16.67 0.59
N GLN A 135 -3.24 -17.90 0.62
CA GLN A 135 -3.91 -19.06 1.20
C GLN A 135 -2.84 -20.11 1.52
N VAL A 136 -2.82 -20.58 2.77
CA VAL A 136 -1.96 -21.69 3.16
C VAL A 136 -2.48 -22.98 2.52
N ASP A 137 -1.56 -23.84 2.09
CA ASP A 137 -1.92 -25.10 1.43
C ASP A 137 -2.89 -25.91 2.30
N LYS A 138 -3.94 -26.46 1.65
CA LYS A 138 -5.02 -27.27 2.27
C LYS A 138 -5.94 -26.56 3.26
N GLU A 139 -5.72 -25.28 3.56
CA GLU A 139 -6.67 -24.51 4.37
C GLU A 139 -7.82 -23.96 3.52
N VAL A 140 -8.99 -23.74 4.13
CA VAL A 140 -10.13 -23.09 3.46
C VAL A 140 -10.00 -21.56 3.50
N GLU A 141 -9.37 -21.03 4.55
CA GLU A 141 -9.21 -19.60 4.76
C GLU A 141 -8.26 -18.99 3.72
N ARG A 142 -8.65 -17.83 3.19
CA ARG A 142 -7.91 -17.12 2.16
C ARG A 142 -8.23 -15.64 2.17
N VAL A 143 -7.27 -14.83 1.73
CA VAL A 143 -7.46 -13.39 1.53
C VAL A 143 -7.22 -13.01 0.07
N GLY A 144 -8.18 -12.30 -0.50
CA GLY A 144 -8.06 -11.66 -1.81
C GLY A 144 -7.40 -10.30 -1.70
N ILE A 145 -6.36 -10.10 -2.49
CA ILE A 145 -5.52 -8.90 -2.53
C ILE A 145 -5.66 -8.30 -3.93
N PHE A 146 -6.29 -7.13 -4.02
CA PHE A 146 -6.45 -6.43 -5.28
C PHE A 146 -5.19 -5.64 -5.60
N VAL A 147 -4.75 -5.71 -6.84
CA VAL A 147 -3.54 -5.04 -7.33
C VAL A 147 -3.99 -3.90 -8.22
N LEU A 148 -3.63 -2.67 -7.87
CA LEU A 148 -4.06 -1.49 -8.62
C LEU A 148 -2.90 -0.55 -8.94
N ALA A 149 -3.03 0.16 -10.05
CA ALA A 149 -2.11 1.23 -10.41
C ALA A 149 -2.86 2.45 -10.96
N LYS A 150 -2.27 3.62 -10.81
CA LYS A 150 -2.72 4.86 -11.43
C LYS A 150 -1.60 5.42 -12.31
N GLU A 151 -1.79 5.31 -13.61
CA GLU A 151 -0.85 5.70 -14.65
C GLU A 151 -1.21 7.09 -15.24
N ASP A 152 -0.38 7.62 -16.15
CA ASP A 152 -0.65 8.82 -16.97
C ASP A 152 -0.96 10.13 -16.20
N LEU A 153 -0.33 10.35 -15.04
CA LEU A 153 -0.63 11.51 -14.19
C LEU A 153 -0.26 12.90 -14.76
N VAL A 154 0.46 12.99 -15.88
CA VAL A 154 0.87 14.27 -16.53
C VAL A 154 -0.06 14.68 -17.66
N LYS A 155 -0.95 13.81 -18.14
CA LYS A 155 -1.85 14.11 -19.28
C LYS A 155 -3.15 14.83 -18.86
N MET A 156 -3.17 15.51 -17.71
CA MET A 156 -4.33 16.28 -17.23
C MET A 156 -4.21 17.76 -17.58
#